data_AF-A0A2L0CGD7-F1
#
_entry.id   AF-A0A2L0CGD7-F1
#
_cell.length_a   1.000
_cell.length_b   1.000
_cell.length_c   1.000
_cell.angle_alpha   90.00
_cell.angle_beta   90.00
_cell.angle_gamma   90.00
#
_symmetry.space_group_name_H-M   'P 1'
#
loop_
_entity.id
_entity.type
_entity.pdbx_description
1 polymer ?
#
loop_
_entity_poly.entity_id
_entity_poly.type
_entity_poly.pdbx_seq_one_letter_code
_entity_poly.pdbx_strand_id
1 'polypeptide(L)'
;RVLKLSNDPSPGYNIEQLAKKGTKYVPLPYCVKGMDVSFSGILTFMEERAENLLNEGFTPEDLCYSLQETVFAMLVETTERGLAHCSSSEVLIVGGVGCNVRLQEMMQQMCEERDAKLF
;
A
#
# COMPACT_ATOMS: atom_id res chain seq x y z
N ARG A 1 -10.42 -10.32 -2.45
CA ARG A 1 -10.81 -11.69 -2.01
C ARG A 1 -11.60 -11.66 -0.70
N VAL A 2 -11.00 -11.22 0.41
CA VAL A 2 -11.64 -11.14 1.74
C VAL A 2 -12.97 -10.39 1.69
N LEU A 3 -12.95 -9.18 1.13
CA LEU A 3 -14.13 -8.31 0.98
C LEU A 3 -14.99 -8.62 -0.25
N LYS A 4 -14.70 -9.72 -0.99
CA LYS A 4 -15.40 -10.12 -2.23
C LYS A 4 -15.58 -9.02 -3.29
N LEU A 5 -14.65 -8.05 -3.32
CA LEU A 5 -14.62 -6.98 -4.32
C LEU A 5 -14.37 -7.53 -5.73
N SER A 6 -15.01 -6.91 -6.73
CA SER A 6 -14.78 -7.22 -8.14
C SER A 6 -13.36 -6.87 -8.56
N ASN A 7 -12.79 -7.67 -9.47
CA ASN A 7 -11.51 -7.39 -10.12
C ASN A 7 -11.66 -6.65 -11.46
N ASP A 8 -12.89 -6.33 -11.88
CA ASP A 8 -13.17 -5.53 -13.08
C ASP A 8 -13.12 -4.03 -12.74
N PRO A 9 -12.52 -3.15 -13.59
CA PRO A 9 -11.86 -3.43 -14.87
C PRO A 9 -10.42 -3.95 -14.73
N SER A 10 -9.79 -3.78 -13.56
CA SER A 10 -8.47 -4.34 -13.29
C SER A 10 -8.29 -4.71 -11.81
N PRO A 11 -7.42 -5.71 -11.50
CA PRO A 11 -7.14 -6.09 -10.11
C PRO A 11 -6.59 -4.90 -9.32
N GLY A 12 -7.16 -4.66 -8.13
CA GLY A 12 -6.73 -3.58 -7.24
C GLY A 12 -7.41 -2.22 -7.51
N TYR A 13 -8.01 -1.99 -8.68
CA TYR A 13 -8.70 -0.72 -8.97
C TYR A 13 -9.82 -0.42 -7.97
N ASN A 14 -10.71 -1.38 -7.72
CA ASN A 14 -11.80 -1.18 -6.76
C ASN A 14 -11.33 -1.03 -5.31
N ILE A 15 -10.16 -1.59 -4.97
CA ILE A 15 -9.54 -1.37 -3.65
C ILE A 15 -9.17 0.11 -3.52
N GLU A 16 -8.57 0.70 -4.56
CA GLU A 16 -8.24 2.13 -4.58
C GLU A 16 -9.48 3.03 -4.50
N GLN A 17 -10.53 2.71 -5.25
CA GLN A 17 -11.76 3.50 -5.23
C GLN A 17 -12.45 3.49 -3.86
N LEU A 18 -12.38 2.37 -3.14
CA LEU A 18 -12.89 2.28 -1.77
C LEU A 18 -11.96 2.93 -0.75
N ALA A 19 -10.64 2.77 -0.90
CA ALA A 19 -9.65 3.39 -0.02
C ALA A 19 -9.81 4.92 0.05
N LYS A 20 -10.16 5.57 -1.08
CA LYS A 20 -10.44 7.02 -1.14
C LYS A 20 -11.58 7.49 -0.24
N LYS A 21 -12.46 6.58 0.18
CA LYS A 21 -13.61 6.88 1.05
C LYS A 21 -13.37 6.46 2.49
N GLY A 22 -12.28 5.75 2.77
CA GLY A 22 -11.90 5.35 4.13
C GLY A 22 -11.52 6.57 4.96
N THR A 23 -11.87 6.54 6.23
CA THR A 23 -11.61 7.64 7.18
C THR A 23 -10.89 7.18 8.44
N LYS A 24 -11.00 5.89 8.77
CA LYS A 24 -10.37 5.30 9.94
C LYS A 24 -9.21 4.41 9.54
N TYR A 25 -8.09 4.55 10.23
CA TYR A 25 -6.93 3.67 10.07
C TYR A 25 -6.99 2.50 11.04
N VAL A 26 -6.81 1.29 10.52
CA VAL A 26 -6.60 0.05 11.27
C VAL A 26 -5.11 -0.29 11.22
N PRO A 27 -4.43 -0.44 12.37
CA PRO A 27 -3.05 -0.91 12.41
C PRO A 27 -2.94 -2.33 11.83
N LEU A 28 -2.14 -2.46 10.77
CA LEU A 28 -1.82 -3.74 10.14
C LEU A 28 -0.37 -4.15 10.44
N PRO A 29 -0.03 -5.45 10.35
CA PRO A 29 1.35 -5.90 10.50
C PRO A 29 2.27 -5.22 9.49
N TYR A 30 3.31 -4.54 9.98
CA TYR A 30 4.30 -3.86 9.15
C TYR A 30 5.58 -4.70 9.06
N CYS A 31 5.70 -5.49 7.99
CA CYS A 31 6.71 -6.54 7.87
C CYS A 31 7.81 -6.18 6.85
N VAL A 32 8.72 -5.30 7.25
CA VAL A 32 9.93 -4.97 6.46
C VAL A 32 11.17 -5.55 7.13
N LYS A 33 12.03 -6.22 6.37
CA LYS A 33 13.31 -6.78 6.83
C LYS A 33 14.43 -6.30 5.90
N GLY A 34 15.12 -5.23 6.31
CA GLY A 34 16.13 -4.61 5.45
C GLY A 34 15.49 -3.99 4.22
N MET A 35 15.72 -4.60 3.05
CA MET A 35 15.13 -4.17 1.77
C MET A 35 13.99 -5.11 1.31
N ASP A 36 13.70 -6.17 2.08
CA ASP A 36 12.65 -7.13 1.75
C ASP A 36 11.33 -6.81 2.45
N VAL A 37 10.22 -7.06 1.74
CA VAL A 37 8.85 -6.92 2.25
C VAL A 37 8.17 -8.28 2.31
N SER A 38 7.31 -8.49 3.32
CA SER A 38 6.46 -9.68 3.41
C SER A 38 4.98 -9.32 3.52
N PHE A 39 4.20 -9.74 2.53
CA PHE A 39 2.75 -9.47 2.47
C PHE A 39 1.89 -10.62 3.01
N SER A 40 2.47 -11.80 3.24
CA SER A 40 1.71 -12.98 3.70
C SER A 40 1.08 -12.75 5.07
N GLY A 41 1.82 -12.15 6.01
CA GLY A 41 1.32 -11.84 7.34
C GLY A 41 0.15 -10.84 7.32
N ILE A 42 0.18 -9.87 6.40
CA ILE A 42 -0.92 -8.92 6.21
C ILE A 42 -2.14 -9.65 5.65
N LEU A 43 -1.97 -10.50 4.64
CA LEU A 43 -3.08 -11.26 4.07
C LEU A 43 -3.75 -12.15 5.12
N THR A 44 -2.97 -12.92 5.88
CA THR A 44 -3.49 -13.78 6.95
C THR A 44 -4.24 -12.96 8.01
N PHE A 45 -3.66 -11.83 8.45
CA PHE A 45 -4.33 -10.93 9.39
C PHE A 45 -5.68 -10.43 8.86
N MET A 46 -5.74 -10.03 7.59
CA MET A 46 -6.98 -9.56 6.97
C MET A 46 -8.00 -10.69 6.82
N GLU A 47 -7.58 -11.90 6.50
CA GLU A 47 -8.46 -13.07 6.41
C GLU A 47 -9.07 -13.45 7.75
N GLU A 48 -8.30 -13.36 8.83
CA GLU A 48 -8.75 -13.73 10.18
C GLU A 48 -9.54 -12.63 10.89
N ARG A 49 -9.19 -11.35 10.65
CA ARG A 49 -9.72 -10.22 11.43
C ARG A 49 -10.67 -9.31 10.70
N ALA A 50 -10.80 -9.37 9.38
CA ALA A 50 -11.68 -8.45 8.66
C ALA A 50 -13.14 -8.50 9.15
N GLU A 51 -13.71 -9.67 9.37
CA GLU A 51 -15.10 -9.78 9.86
C GLU A 51 -15.26 -9.15 11.26
N ASN A 52 -14.30 -9.38 12.15
CA ASN A 52 -14.30 -8.79 13.49
C ASN A 52 -14.18 -7.26 13.43
N LEU A 53 -13.30 -6.74 12.59
CA LEU A 53 -13.13 -5.29 12.39
C LEU A 53 -14.40 -4.65 11.82
N LEU A 54 -15.10 -5.33 10.90
CA LEU A 54 -16.39 -4.86 10.40
C LEU A 54 -17.44 -4.80 11.52
N ASN A 55 -17.46 -5.79 12.41
CA ASN A 55 -18.35 -5.81 13.58
C ASN A 55 -17.98 -4.74 14.63
N GLU A 56 -16.71 -4.35 14.70
CA GLU A 56 -16.19 -3.26 15.55
C GLU A 56 -16.50 -1.86 14.98
N GLY A 57 -17.16 -1.78 13.81
CA GLY A 57 -17.61 -0.53 13.21
C GLY A 57 -16.62 0.13 12.26
N PHE A 58 -15.66 -0.64 11.73
CA PHE A 58 -14.89 -0.27 10.54
C PHE A 58 -15.67 -0.63 9.28
N THR A 59 -15.44 0.09 8.21
CA THR A 59 -16.08 -0.20 6.92
C THR A 59 -15.10 -0.88 5.95
N PRO A 60 -15.59 -1.53 4.88
CA PRO A 60 -14.71 -2.05 3.82
C PRO A 60 -13.75 -0.98 3.25
N GLU A 61 -14.22 0.27 3.17
CA GLU A 61 -13.44 1.44 2.76
C GLU A 61 -12.27 1.71 3.72
N ASP A 62 -12.52 1.71 5.03
CA ASP A 62 -11.48 1.88 6.05
C ASP A 62 -10.41 0.78 5.97
N LEU A 63 -10.84 -0.46 5.70
CA LEU A 63 -9.95 -1.60 5.53
C LEU A 63 -9.09 -1.47 4.26
N CYS A 64 -9.68 -1.06 3.14
CA CYS A 64 -8.94 -0.79 1.90
C CYS A 64 -7.95 0.36 2.07
N TYR A 65 -8.35 1.44 2.75
CA TYR A 65 -7.50 2.56 3.08
C TYR A 65 -6.28 2.11 3.90
N SER A 66 -6.53 1.43 5.02
CA SER A 66 -5.48 0.96 5.92
C SER A 66 -4.50 0.01 5.25
N LEU A 67 -5.01 -0.87 4.37
CA LEU A 67 -4.20 -1.77 3.57
C LEU A 67 -3.28 -1.01 2.62
N GLN A 68 -3.82 -0.05 1.86
CA GLN A 68 -3.03 0.74 0.92
C GLN A 68 -1.94 1.54 1.64
N GLU A 69 -2.29 2.28 2.69
CA GLU A 69 -1.32 3.08 3.43
C GLU A 69 -0.19 2.21 4.00
N THR A 70 -0.53 1.07 4.62
CA THR A 70 0.48 0.19 5.22
C THR A 70 1.38 -0.42 4.16
N VAL A 71 0.81 -1.02 3.10
CA VAL A 71 1.59 -1.71 2.06
C VAL A 71 2.44 -0.74 1.26
N PHE A 72 1.89 0.42 0.89
CA PHE A 72 2.64 1.41 0.11
C PHE A 72 3.71 2.09 0.95
N ALA A 73 3.49 2.34 2.24
CA ALA A 73 4.56 2.80 3.13
C ALA A 73 5.72 1.78 3.18
N MET A 74 5.43 0.48 3.29
CA MET A 74 6.45 -0.57 3.24
C MET A 74 7.25 -0.54 1.93
N LEU A 75 6.56 -0.37 0.80
CA LEU A 75 7.21 -0.27 -0.50
C LEU A 75 8.10 0.97 -0.58
N VAL A 76 7.56 2.14 -0.24
CA VAL A 76 8.30 3.41 -0.27
C VAL A 76 9.52 3.36 0.64
N GLU A 77 9.40 2.82 1.86
CA GLU A 77 10.53 2.63 2.78
C GLU A 77 11.64 1.75 2.16
N THR A 78 11.27 0.62 1.56
CA THR A 78 12.28 -0.25 0.92
C THR A 78 12.89 0.36 -0.33
N THR A 79 12.10 1.07 -1.14
CA THR A 79 12.59 1.81 -2.30
C THR A 79 13.53 2.94 -1.88
N GLU A 80 13.19 3.68 -0.83
CA GLU A 80 14.02 4.75 -0.26
C GLU A 80 15.38 4.21 0.22
N ARG A 81 15.38 3.07 0.92
CA ARG A 81 16.61 2.37 1.32
C ARG A 81 17.44 1.95 0.10
N GLY A 82 16.79 1.40 -0.91
CA GLY A 82 17.44 0.98 -2.17
C GLY A 82 18.05 2.17 -2.91
N LEU A 83 17.32 3.27 -3.02
CA LEU A 83 17.78 4.51 -3.65
C LEU A 83 19.07 5.02 -2.99
N ALA A 84 19.08 5.08 -1.65
CA ALA A 84 20.25 5.49 -0.87
C ALA A 84 21.43 4.52 -1.05
N HIS A 85 21.17 3.21 -1.02
CA HIS A 85 22.21 2.19 -1.13
C HIS A 85 22.88 2.19 -2.51
N CYS A 86 22.11 2.45 -3.56
CA CYS A 86 22.60 2.52 -4.94
C CYS A 86 23.21 3.88 -5.30
N SER A 87 23.16 4.87 -4.40
CA SER A 87 23.54 6.27 -4.71
C SER A 87 22.84 6.82 -5.97
N SER A 88 21.60 6.41 -6.19
CA SER A 88 20.78 6.87 -7.32
C SER A 88 19.94 8.08 -6.90
N SER A 89 19.52 8.87 -7.89
CA SER A 89 18.60 10.01 -7.74
C SER A 89 17.35 9.85 -8.60
N GLU A 90 17.10 8.64 -9.11
CA GLU A 90 15.96 8.35 -9.97
C GLU A 90 15.25 7.08 -9.49
N VAL A 91 13.92 7.14 -9.47
CA VAL A 91 13.02 6.02 -9.18
C VAL A 91 12.06 5.88 -10.37
N LEU A 92 11.89 4.65 -10.86
CA LEU A 92 10.92 4.32 -11.92
C LEU A 92 9.92 3.30 -11.37
N ILE A 93 8.63 3.63 -11.42
CA ILE A 93 7.58 2.67 -11.03
C ILE A 93 7.11 1.90 -12.26
N VAL A 94 7.23 0.57 -12.20
CA VAL A 94 6.76 -0.33 -13.27
C VAL A 94 5.75 -1.36 -12.75
N GLY A 95 5.03 -2.00 -13.67
CA GLY A 95 4.07 -3.07 -13.37
C GLY A 95 2.65 -2.57 -13.12
N GLY A 96 1.70 -3.51 -13.05
CA GLY A 96 0.26 -3.18 -13.01
C GLY A 96 -0.17 -2.40 -11.76
N VAL A 97 0.50 -2.59 -10.62
CA VAL A 97 0.21 -1.82 -9.39
C VAL A 97 0.72 -0.38 -9.49
N GLY A 98 1.68 -0.12 -10.39
CA GLY A 98 2.25 1.21 -10.59
C GLY A 98 1.27 2.25 -11.11
N CYS A 99 0.09 1.85 -11.62
CA CYS A 99 -0.96 2.78 -12.00
C CYS A 99 -1.79 3.31 -10.81
N ASN A 100 -1.56 2.79 -9.60
CA ASN A 100 -2.25 3.25 -8.41
C ASN A 100 -1.76 4.65 -8.03
N VAL A 101 -2.69 5.61 -8.03
CA VAL A 101 -2.36 7.03 -7.82
C VAL A 101 -1.80 7.27 -6.42
N ARG A 102 -2.31 6.56 -5.41
CA ARG A 102 -1.84 6.71 -4.04
C ARG A 102 -0.38 6.26 -3.85
N LEU A 103 0.00 5.15 -4.46
CA LEU A 103 1.41 4.71 -4.49
C LEU A 103 2.30 5.74 -5.19
N GLN A 104 1.86 6.28 -6.33
CA GLN A 104 2.60 7.32 -7.06
C GLN A 104 2.79 8.57 -6.21
N GLU A 105 1.75 9.04 -5.52
CA GLU A 105 1.81 10.19 -4.60
C GLU A 105 2.83 9.97 -3.49
N MET A 106 2.78 8.83 -2.80
CA MET A 106 3.70 8.54 -1.68
C MET A 106 5.15 8.42 -2.17
N MET A 107 5.37 7.80 -3.33
CA MET A 107 6.70 7.70 -3.92
C MET A 107 7.23 9.06 -4.38
N GLN A 108 6.36 9.91 -4.93
CA GLN A 108 6.69 11.26 -5.38
C GLN A 108 7.16 12.11 -4.19
N GLN A 109 6.43 12.07 -3.07
CA GLN A 109 6.82 12.76 -1.83
C GLN A 109 8.20 12.32 -1.33
N MET A 110 8.43 11.00 -1.26
CA MET A 110 9.75 10.49 -0.85
C MET A 110 10.87 10.93 -1.80
N CYS A 111 10.63 10.93 -3.11
CA CYS A 111 11.62 11.39 -4.08
C CYS A 111 11.92 12.89 -3.92
N GLU A 112 10.90 13.74 -3.73
CA GLU A 112 11.06 15.17 -3.50
C GLU A 112 11.88 15.47 -2.23
N GLU A 113 11.63 14.73 -1.14
CA GLU A 113 12.38 14.87 0.12
C GLU A 113 13.86 14.47 0.00
N ARG A 114 14.21 13.70 -1.04
CA ARG A 114 15.58 13.23 -1.31
C ARG A 114 16.26 13.91 -2.49
N ASP A 115 15.68 14.99 -3.02
CA ASP A 115 16.14 15.63 -4.27
C ASP A 115 16.28 14.63 -5.44
N ALA A 116 15.39 13.64 -5.48
CA ALA A 116 15.31 12.59 -6.49
C ALA A 116 14.12 12.78 -7.42
N LYS A 117 14.14 12.10 -8.56
CA LYS A 117 13.11 12.18 -9.60
C LYS A 117 12.35 10.88 -9.75
N LEU A 118 11.03 10.97 -9.73
CA LEU A 118 10.12 9.87 -10.04
C LEU A 118 9.76 9.84 -11.54
N PHE A 119 9.67 8.64 -12.10
CA PHE A 119 9.22 8.35 -13.46
C PHE A 119 8.13 7.27 -13.47
#